data_AF-A0A933EQV8-F1
#
_entry.id   AF-A0A933EQV8-F1
#
_cell.length_a   1.000
_cell.length_b   1.000
_cell.length_c   1.000
_cell.angle_alpha   90.00
_cell.angle_beta   90.00
_cell.angle_gamma   90.00
#
_symmetry.space_group_name_H-M   'P 1'
#
loop_
_entity.id
_entity.type
_entity.pdbx_description
1 polymer ?
#
loop_
_entity_poly.entity_id
_entity_poly.type
_entity_poly.pdbx_seq_one_letter_code
_entity_poly.pdbx_strand_id
1 'polypeptide(L)'
;MRLLDRLPRSGAARSALVIAALAVLAIGAFLIGQFLLTPACANDPAQLPISPNRPDGKPANYLHTCGSAIYDSRGHKIRITGINWFGMETETYAPHGLWSRSYKAILDQIRSLGYNSIRLPFSNEALEQERLAGGISYQANPDLVGLTGIETMDRIVEAARERGLKVILDRHRPTSKGQSPLWYTEDVTEERWIEDWRMLALRYLGDDTVIGIDLHNEPREEATWGTDDVNTDWRLAAERAGNAVLETNPYLLIFVQGTERFSDDYYWWGGNLQGTADHPVRLSVPNRVVYSPHDYGPDVFPQRWFLDGAFPRNLPGIWDRYWGYIQRRGIAPIVVGEFGGRSVASDAVGQWQRALLAYLHQNQIGFINWTLNPNTADAGGLLSDDWLTVVAEKQELYRRFLAPPIGSPVTARSDASKLTVLYHPSRFDQRNNIGISLQIVNDNPTPIAYSRLEIRYWFSAEQLRGRTQILSVDYAPVGERYVIGKFVQSGSGPDYYLSVTFDENAGTLPPYASSGELILRVHKSDWSDYDQSNDFSYGPFGQFQEWDHITAYLDGKLVWGRAP
;
A
#
# COMPACT_ATOMS: atom_id res chain seq x y z
N MET A 1 -24.47 52.16 45.68
CA MET A 1 -25.22 53.34 46.16
C MET A 1 -25.31 54.33 44.99
N ARG A 2 -26.54 54.73 44.61
CA ARG A 2 -26.94 55.62 43.48
C ARG A 2 -26.80 55.10 42.04
N LEU A 3 -27.70 54.19 41.62
CA LEU A 3 -28.14 54.11 40.21
C LEU A 3 -29.47 53.32 40.02
N LEU A 4 -30.41 53.44 40.96
CA LEU A 4 -31.73 52.76 40.86
C LEU A 4 -32.95 53.71 40.98
N ASP A 5 -32.76 55.03 41.01
CA ASP A 5 -33.86 56.00 41.17
C ASP A 5 -34.37 56.63 39.87
N ARG A 6 -34.15 56.01 38.70
CA ARG A 6 -34.79 56.44 37.44
C ARG A 6 -35.24 55.25 36.61
N LEU A 7 -36.38 54.66 36.95
CA LEU A 7 -37.11 53.76 36.07
C LEU A 7 -38.59 54.19 35.97
N PRO A 8 -39.17 54.28 34.75
CA PRO A 8 -40.55 54.75 34.55
C PRO A 8 -41.61 53.75 35.08
N ARG A 9 -42.70 54.29 35.64
CA ARG A 9 -43.81 53.57 36.32
C ARG A 9 -44.87 52.96 35.37
N SER A 10 -44.49 52.46 34.20
CA SER A 10 -45.44 51.78 33.29
C SER A 10 -45.08 50.30 33.12
N GLY A 11 -46.05 49.41 33.33
CA GLY A 11 -45.86 47.94 33.31
C GLY A 11 -45.26 47.41 32.00
N ALA A 12 -45.53 48.07 30.87
CA ALA A 12 -44.99 47.69 29.57
C ALA A 12 -43.46 47.89 29.45
N ALA A 13 -42.91 48.92 30.08
CA ALA A 13 -41.46 49.22 30.01
C ALA A 13 -40.63 48.23 30.83
N ARG A 14 -41.16 47.74 31.96
CA ARG A 14 -40.53 46.68 32.77
C ARG A 14 -40.54 45.34 32.04
N SER A 15 -41.64 44.98 31.39
CA SER A 15 -41.72 43.74 30.60
C SER A 15 -40.76 43.75 29.41
N ALA A 16 -40.62 44.88 28.71
CA ALA A 16 -39.67 45.00 27.61
C ALA A 16 -38.20 44.89 28.06
N LEU A 17 -37.83 45.47 29.21
CA LEU A 17 -36.47 45.36 29.75
C LEU A 17 -36.15 43.94 30.24
N VAL A 18 -37.13 43.24 30.85
CA VAL A 18 -36.95 41.86 31.31
C VAL A 18 -36.86 40.89 30.11
N ILE A 19 -37.66 41.11 29.07
CA ILE A 19 -37.59 40.32 27.82
C ILE A 19 -36.26 40.59 27.08
N ALA A 20 -35.78 41.84 27.04
CA ALA A 20 -34.49 42.16 26.46
C ALA A 20 -33.32 41.57 27.27
N ALA A 21 -33.37 41.59 28.59
CA ALA A 21 -32.36 40.97 29.45
C ALA A 21 -32.35 39.43 29.33
N LEU A 22 -33.53 38.79 29.25
CA LEU A 22 -33.67 37.36 29.00
C LEU A 22 -33.24 36.97 27.57
N ALA A 23 -33.48 37.82 26.57
CA ALA A 23 -33.00 37.60 25.21
C ALA A 23 -31.47 37.76 25.10
N VAL A 24 -30.87 38.71 25.81
CA VAL A 24 -29.40 38.86 25.87
C VAL A 24 -28.73 37.71 26.65
N LEU A 25 -29.36 37.21 27.72
CA LEU A 25 -28.92 36.00 28.42
C LEU A 25 -29.11 34.72 27.60
N ALA A 26 -30.21 34.62 26.84
CA ALA A 26 -30.46 33.49 25.95
C ALA A 26 -29.52 33.50 24.73
N ILE A 27 -29.25 34.66 24.12
CA ILE A 27 -28.30 34.82 23.02
C ILE A 27 -26.86 34.63 23.52
N GLY A 28 -26.53 35.11 24.73
CA GLY A 28 -25.26 34.83 25.39
C GLY A 28 -25.07 33.34 25.69
N ALA A 29 -26.09 32.64 26.18
CA ALA A 29 -26.05 31.19 26.40
C ALA A 29 -26.05 30.38 25.08
N PHE A 30 -26.66 30.90 24.01
CA PHE A 30 -26.67 30.26 22.69
C PHE A 30 -25.34 30.45 21.94
N LEU A 31 -24.68 31.60 22.11
CA LEU A 31 -23.34 31.87 21.55
C LEU A 31 -22.21 31.22 22.37
N ILE A 32 -22.37 31.08 23.69
CA ILE A 32 -21.42 30.31 24.53
C ILE A 32 -21.66 28.80 24.38
N GLY A 33 -22.89 28.37 24.09
CA GLY A 33 -23.27 26.97 23.86
C GLY A 33 -22.83 26.39 22.51
N GLN A 34 -22.51 27.22 21.51
CA GLN A 34 -21.96 26.77 20.23
C GLN A 34 -20.42 26.72 20.18
N PHE A 35 -19.72 27.28 21.17
CA PHE A 35 -18.27 27.18 21.32
C PHE A 35 -17.82 25.98 22.15
N LEU A 36 -18.76 25.17 22.64
CA LEU A 36 -18.49 23.94 23.38
C LEU A 36 -19.00 22.75 22.56
N LEU A 37 -18.07 21.83 22.26
CA LEU A 37 -18.23 20.55 21.53
C LEU A 37 -17.75 20.53 20.07
N THR A 38 -16.66 21.21 19.71
CA THR A 38 -15.71 20.50 18.83
C THR A 38 -15.13 19.36 19.68
N PRO A 39 -15.23 18.08 19.26
CA PRO A 39 -14.63 16.98 20.03
C PRO A 39 -13.17 17.32 20.31
N ALA A 40 -12.67 17.13 21.54
CA ALA A 40 -11.29 17.48 21.92
C ALA A 40 -10.22 16.86 21.00
N CYS A 41 -10.58 15.81 20.26
CA CYS A 41 -9.72 15.10 19.31
C CYS A 41 -9.76 15.64 17.86
N ALA A 42 -10.70 16.53 17.52
CA ALA A 42 -10.84 17.07 16.16
C ALA A 42 -9.67 17.99 15.78
N ASN A 43 -9.08 18.64 16.79
CA ASN A 43 -7.80 19.33 16.67
C ASN A 43 -6.72 18.48 17.34
N ASP A 44 -5.47 18.61 16.88
CA ASP A 44 -4.33 17.94 17.49
C ASP A 44 -4.12 18.45 18.94
N PRO A 45 -4.26 17.60 19.97
CA PRO A 45 -4.10 18.02 21.36
C PRO A 45 -2.69 18.48 21.70
N ALA A 46 -1.69 18.10 20.90
CA ALA A 46 -0.31 18.57 21.06
C ALA A 46 -0.14 20.06 20.69
N GLN A 47 -1.13 20.69 20.05
CA GLN A 47 -1.11 22.11 19.66
C GLN A 47 0.16 22.50 18.90
N LEU A 48 0.58 21.64 17.97
CA LEU A 48 1.76 21.90 17.14
C LEU A 48 1.57 23.13 16.24
N PRO A 49 2.68 23.77 15.81
CA PRO A 49 2.62 24.74 14.74
C PRO A 49 2.04 24.14 13.46
N ILE A 50 1.64 24.99 12.52
CA ILE A 50 1.19 24.51 11.20
C ILE A 50 2.39 23.85 10.50
N SER A 51 2.20 22.63 10.04
CA SER A 51 3.21 21.91 9.24
C SER A 51 3.59 22.69 7.99
N PRO A 52 4.84 22.55 7.49
CA PRO A 52 5.16 22.91 6.12
C PRO A 52 4.17 22.29 5.13
N ASN A 53 3.97 22.98 4.00
CA ASN A 53 3.21 22.42 2.89
C ASN A 53 3.92 21.19 2.32
N ARG A 54 3.13 20.27 1.78
CA ARG A 54 3.60 19.14 0.99
C ARG A 54 4.48 19.58 -0.17
N PRO A 55 5.33 18.70 -0.71
CA PRO A 55 6.12 19.00 -1.91
C PRO A 55 5.28 19.38 -3.13
N ASP A 56 3.99 19.00 -3.19
CA ASP A 56 3.05 19.43 -4.24
C ASP A 56 2.36 20.79 -3.95
N GLY A 57 2.83 21.52 -2.93
CA GLY A 57 2.34 22.85 -2.54
C GLY A 57 1.04 22.85 -1.74
N LYS A 58 0.43 21.69 -1.48
CA LYS A 58 -0.83 21.59 -0.72
C LYS A 58 -0.57 21.56 0.80
N PRO A 59 -1.54 21.97 1.63
CA PRO A 59 -1.45 21.77 3.06
C PRO A 59 -1.26 20.29 3.42
N ALA A 60 -0.30 19.99 4.29
CA ALA A 60 -0.05 18.65 4.81
C ALA A 60 -1.20 18.20 5.72
N ASN A 61 -1.63 16.94 5.59
CA ASN A 61 -2.67 16.32 6.41
C ASN A 61 -2.09 15.17 7.25
N TYR A 62 -1.18 15.53 8.17
CA TYR A 62 -0.61 14.63 9.17
C TYR A 62 -1.68 14.07 10.12
N LEU A 63 -1.30 13.03 10.85
CA LEU A 63 -2.16 12.30 11.77
C LEU A 63 -1.73 12.53 13.22
N HIS A 64 -2.68 12.41 14.15
CA HIS A 64 -2.44 12.42 15.59
C HIS A 64 -3.33 11.39 16.29
N THR A 65 -2.95 11.00 17.51
CA THR A 65 -3.73 10.06 18.32
C THR A 65 -4.60 10.78 19.35
N CYS A 66 -5.72 10.20 19.77
CA CYS A 66 -6.54 10.72 20.84
C CYS A 66 -7.33 9.57 21.49
N GLY A 67 -6.97 9.21 22.72
CA GLY A 67 -7.39 7.94 23.32
C GLY A 67 -6.94 6.77 22.43
N SER A 68 -7.86 5.85 22.13
CA SER A 68 -7.60 4.71 21.23
C SER A 68 -7.93 4.95 19.75
N ALA A 69 -8.00 6.22 19.33
CA ALA A 69 -8.31 6.59 17.96
C ALA A 69 -7.18 7.41 17.32
N ILE A 70 -7.08 7.32 15.99
CA ILE A 70 -6.22 8.15 15.15
C ILE A 70 -7.13 9.15 14.42
N TYR A 71 -6.68 10.38 14.26
CA TYR A 71 -7.37 11.44 13.54
C TYR A 71 -6.43 12.08 12.52
N ASP A 72 -7.01 12.63 11.45
CA ASP A 72 -6.29 13.53 10.56
C ASP A 72 -6.37 14.98 11.05
N SER A 73 -5.53 15.85 10.49
CA SER A 73 -5.50 17.29 10.82
C SER A 73 -6.81 18.05 10.55
N ARG A 74 -7.79 17.41 9.87
CA ARG A 74 -9.12 17.96 9.58
C ARG A 74 -10.20 17.41 10.53
N GLY A 75 -9.80 16.62 11.52
CA GLY A 75 -10.68 16.06 12.54
C GLY A 75 -11.42 14.80 12.13
N HIS A 76 -11.07 14.17 11.00
CA HIS A 76 -11.66 12.89 10.62
C HIS A 76 -10.99 11.75 11.37
N LYS A 77 -11.79 10.84 11.93
CA LYS A 77 -11.27 9.60 12.52
C LYS A 77 -10.75 8.69 11.42
N ILE A 78 -9.51 8.22 11.60
CA ILE A 78 -8.78 7.39 10.65
C ILE A 78 -8.64 5.97 11.19
N ARG A 79 -8.80 4.99 10.29
CA ARG A 79 -8.38 3.61 10.51
C ARG A 79 -7.41 3.22 9.40
N ILE A 80 -6.19 2.87 9.80
CA ILE A 80 -5.14 2.44 8.87
C ILE A 80 -5.45 1.00 8.47
N THR A 81 -5.63 0.74 7.17
CA THR A 81 -5.82 -0.61 6.61
C THR A 81 -4.91 -0.73 5.39
N GLY A 82 -3.69 -1.19 5.65
CA GLY A 82 -2.61 -1.22 4.69
C GLY A 82 -2.12 -2.63 4.34
N ILE A 83 -1.01 -2.64 3.60
CA ILE A 83 -0.31 -3.86 3.21
C ILE A 83 1.21 -3.66 3.31
N ASN A 84 1.93 -4.69 3.72
CA ASN A 84 3.39 -4.69 3.72
C ASN A 84 3.90 -4.92 2.29
N TRP A 85 4.86 -4.12 1.84
CA TRP A 85 5.58 -4.34 0.57
C TRP A 85 7.07 -4.40 0.87
N PHE A 86 7.57 -5.63 1.11
CA PHE A 86 8.94 -5.84 1.56
C PHE A 86 9.94 -5.94 0.40
N GLY A 87 11.21 -5.80 0.72
CA GLY A 87 12.36 -5.98 -0.18
C GLY A 87 13.49 -4.99 0.12
N MET A 88 13.19 -3.77 0.58
CA MET A 88 14.26 -2.78 0.84
C MET A 88 15.12 -3.18 2.05
N GLU A 89 14.66 -4.09 2.89
CA GLU A 89 15.42 -4.68 3.97
C GLU A 89 16.37 -5.81 3.53
N THR A 90 16.29 -6.24 2.27
CA THR A 90 17.13 -7.30 1.69
C THR A 90 18.31 -6.71 0.93
N GLU A 91 19.11 -7.57 0.30
CA GLU A 91 20.25 -7.20 -0.55
C GLU A 91 19.84 -6.43 -1.82
N THR A 92 18.55 -6.37 -2.14
CA THR A 92 18.06 -5.59 -3.28
C THR A 92 17.97 -4.10 -2.97
N TYR A 93 17.86 -3.71 -1.69
CA TYR A 93 17.65 -2.31 -1.26
C TYR A 93 16.48 -1.58 -1.98
N ALA A 94 15.57 -2.35 -2.58
CA ALA A 94 14.38 -1.92 -3.28
C ALA A 94 13.24 -2.90 -2.97
N PRO A 95 11.97 -2.49 -3.01
CA PRO A 95 10.89 -3.45 -2.84
C PRO A 95 10.97 -4.55 -3.90
N HIS A 96 10.67 -5.78 -3.49
CA HIS A 96 10.66 -6.90 -4.43
C HIS A 96 9.54 -6.73 -5.48
N GLY A 97 9.70 -7.38 -6.63
CA GLY A 97 8.74 -7.35 -7.74
C GLY A 97 9.04 -6.32 -8.82
N LEU A 98 9.99 -5.41 -8.60
CA LEU A 98 10.37 -4.39 -9.59
C LEU A 98 11.12 -4.96 -10.81
N TRP A 99 11.56 -6.21 -10.74
CA TRP A 99 12.03 -6.98 -11.91
C TRP A 99 10.90 -7.37 -12.86
N SER A 100 9.66 -7.44 -12.36
CA SER A 100 8.49 -7.87 -13.14
C SER A 100 7.56 -6.72 -13.51
N ARG A 101 7.44 -5.67 -12.68
CA ARG A 101 6.45 -4.60 -12.88
C ARG A 101 7.01 -3.22 -12.53
N SER A 102 6.35 -2.19 -13.05
CA SER A 102 6.65 -0.82 -12.60
C SER A 102 6.13 -0.58 -11.17
N TYR A 103 6.90 0.14 -10.35
CA TYR A 103 6.46 0.49 -8.98
C TYR A 103 5.15 1.29 -9.00
N LYS A 104 4.95 2.12 -10.03
CA LYS A 104 3.73 2.90 -10.26
C LYS A 104 2.50 2.01 -10.47
N ALA A 105 2.62 0.93 -11.25
CA ALA A 105 1.52 -0.01 -11.48
C ALA A 105 1.19 -0.84 -10.23
N ILE A 106 2.21 -1.22 -9.46
CA ILE A 106 2.01 -1.88 -8.17
C ILE A 106 1.24 -0.97 -7.21
N LEU A 107 1.62 0.30 -7.07
CA LEU A 107 0.92 1.28 -6.24
C LEU A 107 -0.52 1.55 -6.73
N ASP A 108 -0.74 1.60 -8.05
CA ASP A 108 -2.09 1.71 -8.64
C ASP A 108 -2.97 0.50 -8.25
N GLN A 109 -2.42 -0.72 -8.24
CA GLN A 109 -3.11 -1.93 -7.79
C GLN A 109 -3.37 -1.93 -6.28
N ILE A 110 -2.42 -1.50 -5.43
CA ILE A 110 -2.66 -1.40 -3.98
C ILE A 110 -3.82 -0.45 -3.68
N ARG A 111 -3.81 0.73 -4.32
CA ARG A 111 -4.81 1.78 -4.11
C ARG A 111 -6.22 1.35 -4.46
N SER A 112 -6.36 0.61 -5.55
CA SER A 112 -7.63 0.18 -6.13
C SER A 112 -8.23 -1.06 -5.47
N LEU A 113 -7.38 -1.94 -4.92
CA LEU A 113 -7.82 -3.00 -4.03
C LEU A 113 -8.37 -2.46 -2.70
N GLY A 114 -8.23 -1.15 -2.46
CA GLY A 114 -8.89 -0.42 -1.37
C GLY A 114 -7.99 -0.19 -0.16
N TYR A 115 -6.72 -0.59 -0.22
CA TYR A 115 -5.75 -0.28 0.83
C TYR A 115 -5.44 1.22 0.84
N ASN A 116 -5.26 1.78 2.04
CA ASN A 116 -5.01 3.20 2.22
C ASN A 116 -3.57 3.54 2.63
N SER A 117 -2.79 2.52 3.00
CA SER A 117 -1.41 2.67 3.45
C SER A 117 -0.52 1.51 3.01
N ILE A 118 0.78 1.76 2.98
CA ILE A 118 1.84 0.75 2.80
C ILE A 118 2.77 0.84 4.00
N ARG A 119 3.13 -0.31 4.58
CA ARG A 119 4.33 -0.40 5.44
C ARG A 119 5.49 -0.83 4.56
N LEU A 120 6.58 -0.08 4.65
CA LEU A 120 7.75 -0.23 3.80
C LEU A 120 8.95 -0.67 4.65
N PRO A 121 9.15 -1.99 4.83
CA PRO A 121 10.33 -2.56 5.45
C PRO A 121 11.61 -2.11 4.75
N PHE A 122 12.59 -1.63 5.51
CA PHE A 122 13.94 -1.30 5.02
C PHE A 122 15.02 -1.72 6.03
N SER A 123 16.28 -1.76 5.58
CA SER A 123 17.44 -1.93 6.45
C SER A 123 18.25 -0.65 6.59
N ASN A 124 18.96 -0.44 7.71
CA ASN A 124 19.87 0.72 7.82
C ASN A 124 20.91 0.74 6.68
N GLU A 125 21.37 -0.45 6.26
CA GLU A 125 22.25 -0.61 5.09
C GLU A 125 21.66 -0.03 3.80
N ALA A 126 20.33 -0.11 3.59
CA ALA A 126 19.67 0.45 2.39
C ALA A 126 19.71 1.99 2.32
N LEU A 127 20.05 2.67 3.42
CA LEU A 127 20.16 4.13 3.49
C LEU A 127 21.55 4.65 3.10
N GLU A 128 22.52 3.75 2.96
CA GLU A 128 23.89 4.10 2.60
C GLU A 128 23.98 4.59 1.15
N GLN A 129 24.71 5.69 0.94
CA GLN A 129 24.82 6.36 -0.36
C GLN A 129 25.53 5.52 -1.43
N GLU A 130 26.26 4.48 -1.05
CA GLU A 130 26.97 3.58 -1.97
C GLU A 130 26.15 2.34 -2.35
N ARG A 131 24.95 2.17 -1.77
CA ARG A 131 24.11 0.99 -1.98
C ARG A 131 23.07 1.25 -3.05
N LEU A 132 23.43 0.91 -4.28
CA LEU A 132 22.53 0.95 -5.43
C LEU A 132 21.39 -0.05 -5.27
N ALA A 133 20.18 0.39 -5.60
CA ALA A 133 19.02 -0.49 -5.68
C ALA A 133 19.20 -1.53 -6.79
N GLY A 134 18.81 -2.77 -6.49
CA GLY A 134 18.93 -3.94 -7.36
C GLY A 134 17.59 -4.67 -7.54
N GLY A 135 17.58 -5.69 -8.42
CA GLY A 135 16.35 -6.44 -8.71
C GLY A 135 15.30 -5.60 -9.45
N ILE A 136 15.72 -4.65 -10.29
CA ILE A 136 14.84 -3.73 -11.01
C ILE A 136 14.95 -3.98 -12.52
N SER A 137 13.81 -4.13 -13.18
CA SER A 137 13.74 -3.97 -14.63
C SER A 137 13.71 -2.49 -14.95
N TYR A 138 14.83 -1.94 -15.44
CA TYR A 138 14.92 -0.54 -15.85
C TYR A 138 14.14 -0.24 -17.13
N GLN A 139 13.67 -1.27 -17.84
CA GLN A 139 12.72 -1.09 -18.93
C GLN A 139 11.34 -0.67 -18.38
N ALA A 140 10.87 -1.34 -17.32
CA ALA A 140 9.61 -1.00 -16.65
C ALA A 140 9.76 0.20 -15.68
N ASN A 141 10.98 0.47 -15.21
CA ASN A 141 11.29 1.50 -14.21
C ASN A 141 12.49 2.37 -14.66
N PRO A 142 12.41 3.08 -15.80
CA PRO A 142 13.53 3.84 -16.35
C PRO A 142 13.98 5.00 -15.45
N ASP A 143 13.08 5.52 -14.61
CA ASP A 143 13.36 6.59 -13.65
C ASP A 143 14.09 6.11 -12.37
N LEU A 144 14.33 4.80 -12.24
CA LEU A 144 15.10 4.22 -11.12
C LEU A 144 16.55 3.86 -11.49
N VAL A 145 16.98 4.10 -12.74
CA VAL A 145 18.35 3.78 -13.19
C VAL A 145 19.39 4.50 -12.33
N GLY A 146 20.26 3.73 -11.68
CA GLY A 146 21.39 4.24 -10.91
C GLY A 146 21.02 4.86 -9.57
N LEU A 147 19.78 4.72 -9.11
CA LEU A 147 19.36 5.22 -7.80
C LEU A 147 19.83 4.30 -6.67
N THR A 148 20.18 4.89 -5.54
CA THR A 148 20.41 4.22 -4.26
C THR A 148 19.10 3.71 -3.65
N GLY A 149 19.18 2.91 -2.59
CA GLY A 149 18.00 2.46 -1.85
C GLY A 149 17.16 3.63 -1.32
N ILE A 150 17.79 4.65 -0.73
CA ILE A 150 17.08 5.84 -0.22
C ILE A 150 16.49 6.72 -1.33
N GLU A 151 17.16 6.86 -2.47
CA GLU A 151 16.59 7.58 -3.62
C GLU A 151 15.43 6.80 -4.26
N THR A 152 15.49 5.46 -4.26
CA THR A 152 14.38 4.61 -4.68
C THR A 152 13.19 4.75 -3.72
N MET A 153 13.45 4.85 -2.41
CA MET A 153 12.42 5.15 -1.41
C MET A 153 11.70 6.47 -1.71
N ASP A 154 12.43 7.53 -2.06
CA ASP A 154 11.84 8.83 -2.43
C ASP A 154 10.85 8.69 -3.60
N ARG A 155 11.23 7.94 -4.65
CA ARG A 155 10.38 7.72 -5.82
C ARG A 155 9.09 7.00 -5.45
N ILE A 156 9.18 6.01 -4.56
CA ILE A 156 8.01 5.27 -4.06
C ILE A 156 7.11 6.17 -3.23
N VAL A 157 7.67 6.98 -2.31
CA VAL A 157 6.91 7.94 -1.50
C VAL A 157 6.22 8.97 -2.39
N GLU A 158 6.92 9.53 -3.37
CA GLU A 158 6.35 10.45 -4.35
C GLU A 158 5.19 9.79 -5.13
N ALA A 159 5.37 8.58 -5.65
CA ALA A 159 4.30 7.91 -6.38
C ALA A 159 3.11 7.51 -5.49
N ALA A 160 3.35 7.17 -4.22
CA ALA A 160 2.29 6.92 -3.23
C ALA A 160 1.48 8.20 -2.98
N ARG A 161 2.15 9.36 -2.87
CA ARG A 161 1.54 10.68 -2.71
C ARG A 161 0.58 11.01 -3.84
N GLU A 162 0.99 10.77 -5.09
CA GLU A 162 0.16 10.99 -6.28
C GLU A 162 -1.12 10.16 -6.30
N ARG A 163 -1.11 9.03 -5.60
CA ARG A 163 -2.23 8.06 -5.53
C ARG A 163 -3.06 8.20 -4.25
N GLY A 164 -2.66 9.11 -3.35
CA GLY A 164 -3.29 9.29 -2.04
C GLY A 164 -3.12 8.08 -1.11
N LEU A 165 -2.07 7.29 -1.31
CA LEU A 165 -1.65 6.26 -0.36
C LEU A 165 -0.78 6.90 0.72
N LYS A 166 -0.80 6.34 1.93
CA LYS A 166 0.13 6.71 3.00
C LYS A 166 1.24 5.67 3.15
N VAL A 167 2.35 6.06 3.75
CA VAL A 167 3.54 5.23 3.96
C VAL A 167 3.90 5.25 5.43
N ILE A 168 4.20 4.07 5.97
CA ILE A 168 4.81 3.87 7.28
C ILE A 168 6.17 3.23 7.01
N LEU A 169 7.24 3.93 7.39
CA LEU A 169 8.60 3.41 7.23
C LEU A 169 8.90 2.46 8.38
N ASP A 170 9.45 1.29 8.08
CA ASP A 170 9.72 0.25 9.06
C ASP A 170 11.19 -0.14 9.04
N ARG A 171 11.91 0.11 10.14
CA ARG A 171 13.29 -0.39 10.29
C ARG A 171 13.21 -1.87 10.61
N HIS A 172 13.23 -2.66 9.54
CA HIS A 172 12.99 -4.09 9.60
C HIS A 172 14.24 -4.87 9.99
N ARG A 173 15.41 -4.38 9.56
CA ARG A 173 16.70 -5.04 9.79
C ARG A 173 17.81 -4.02 10.00
N PRO A 174 18.86 -4.32 10.76
CA PRO A 174 20.08 -3.52 10.74
C PRO A 174 20.77 -3.58 9.37
N THR A 175 20.92 -4.77 8.81
CA THR A 175 21.57 -5.01 7.51
C THR A 175 20.75 -5.99 6.68
N SER A 176 21.08 -6.12 5.39
CA SER A 176 20.45 -7.09 4.48
C SER A 176 20.50 -8.54 4.97
N LYS A 177 21.47 -8.87 5.85
CA LYS A 177 21.73 -10.22 6.38
C LYS A 177 20.58 -10.80 7.20
N GLY A 178 19.77 -9.98 7.87
CA GLY A 178 18.69 -10.49 8.71
C GLY A 178 18.23 -9.53 9.80
N GLN A 179 17.12 -9.87 10.45
CA GLN A 179 16.62 -9.15 11.61
C GLN A 179 17.55 -9.32 12.83
N SER A 180 17.40 -8.44 13.82
CA SER A 180 18.11 -8.51 15.10
C SER A 180 17.14 -8.52 16.29
N PRO A 181 17.43 -9.27 17.37
CA PRO A 181 16.59 -9.26 18.58
C PRO A 181 16.47 -7.88 19.23
N LEU A 182 17.57 -7.13 19.23
CA LEU A 182 17.65 -5.76 19.75
C LEU A 182 17.75 -4.74 18.59
N TRP A 183 17.55 -3.47 18.91
CA TRP A 183 17.61 -2.35 17.95
C TRP A 183 19.05 -1.95 17.55
N TYR A 184 20.05 -2.68 18.01
CA TYR A 184 21.46 -2.46 17.69
C TYR A 184 22.19 -3.79 17.48
N THR A 185 23.31 -3.72 16.77
CA THR A 185 24.28 -4.80 16.54
C THR A 185 25.70 -4.21 16.57
N GLU A 186 26.72 -5.04 16.34
CA GLU A 186 28.09 -4.56 16.11
C GLU A 186 28.21 -3.73 14.81
N ASP A 187 27.44 -4.08 13.77
CA ASP A 187 27.42 -3.39 12.48
C ASP A 187 26.60 -2.07 12.52
N VAL A 188 25.56 -2.01 13.37
CA VAL A 188 24.66 -0.85 13.50
C VAL A 188 24.46 -0.54 14.97
N THR A 189 25.15 0.49 15.47
CA THR A 189 24.99 0.93 16.86
C THR A 189 23.65 1.61 17.09
N GLU A 190 23.23 1.77 18.36
CA GLU A 190 22.02 2.51 18.70
C GLU A 190 22.09 3.96 18.20
N GLU A 191 23.25 4.61 18.30
CA GLU A 191 23.45 5.98 17.82
C GLU A 191 23.25 6.08 16.31
N ARG A 192 23.80 5.13 15.53
CA ARG A 192 23.58 5.06 14.07
C ARG A 192 22.10 4.86 13.76
N TRP A 193 21.43 3.94 14.45
CA TRP A 193 20.01 3.68 14.27
C TRP A 193 19.14 4.93 14.54
N ILE A 194 19.41 5.66 15.62
CA ILE A 194 18.71 6.91 15.95
C ILE A 194 19.01 8.01 14.92
N GLU A 195 20.25 8.14 14.46
CA GLU A 195 20.62 9.17 13.47
C GLU A 195 20.00 8.91 12.11
N ASP A 196 19.97 7.65 11.67
CA ASP A 196 19.27 7.26 10.44
C ASP A 196 17.77 7.61 10.53
N TRP A 197 17.16 7.45 11.70
CA TRP A 197 15.78 7.88 11.94
C TRP A 197 15.61 9.40 11.90
N ARG A 198 16.52 10.18 12.50
CA ARG A 198 16.50 11.65 12.39
C ARG A 198 16.62 12.10 10.94
N MET A 199 17.51 11.46 10.18
CA MET A 199 17.71 11.75 8.76
C MET A 199 16.40 11.52 7.98
N LEU A 200 15.74 10.37 8.14
CA LEU A 200 14.46 10.09 7.47
C LEU A 200 13.34 11.04 7.92
N ALA A 201 13.27 11.37 9.21
CA ALA A 201 12.30 12.31 9.75
C ALA A 201 12.44 13.70 9.13
N LEU A 202 13.68 14.19 8.96
CA LEU A 202 13.99 15.45 8.28
C LEU A 202 13.69 15.37 6.79
N ARG A 203 14.10 14.28 6.14
CA ARG A 203 13.96 14.07 4.69
C ARG A 203 12.50 14.15 4.24
N TYR A 204 11.57 13.63 5.04
CA TYR A 204 10.13 13.65 4.76
C TYR A 204 9.34 14.69 5.56
N LEU A 205 10.02 15.67 6.16
CA LEU A 205 9.35 16.78 6.85
C LEU A 205 8.51 17.61 5.86
N GLY A 206 7.22 17.73 6.15
CA GLY A 206 6.24 18.39 5.29
C GLY A 206 5.55 17.45 4.30
N ASP A 207 6.07 16.23 4.07
CA ASP A 207 5.38 15.23 3.26
C ASP A 207 4.51 14.31 4.12
N ASP A 208 3.22 14.64 4.20
CA ASP A 208 2.21 13.85 4.93
C ASP A 208 1.91 12.49 4.29
N THR A 209 2.60 12.13 3.20
CA THR A 209 2.56 10.77 2.66
C THR A 209 3.22 9.81 3.65
N VAL A 210 4.34 10.20 4.26
CA VAL A 210 4.94 9.46 5.37
C VAL A 210 4.23 9.89 6.65
N ILE A 211 3.37 9.01 7.17
CA ILE A 211 2.51 9.30 8.34
C ILE A 211 3.09 8.80 9.66
N GLY A 212 4.10 7.93 9.59
CA GLY A 212 4.73 7.41 10.79
C GLY A 212 5.93 6.51 10.52
N ILE A 213 6.56 6.15 11.62
CA ILE A 213 7.80 5.38 11.69
C ILE A 213 7.59 4.23 12.66
N ASP A 214 7.80 3.01 12.18
CA ASP A 214 7.85 1.76 12.95
C ASP A 214 9.31 1.47 13.33
N LEU A 215 9.61 1.71 14.60
CA LEU A 215 10.97 2.00 15.07
C LEU A 215 11.96 0.85 14.89
N HIS A 216 11.52 -0.37 15.15
CA HIS A 216 12.31 -1.61 15.05
C HIS A 216 11.37 -2.80 14.96
N ASN A 217 11.58 -3.64 13.95
CA ASN A 217 10.78 -4.82 13.73
C ASN A 217 11.12 -5.95 14.69
N GLU A 218 10.08 -6.49 15.33
CA GLU A 218 10.08 -7.73 16.09
C GLU A 218 11.17 -7.85 17.18
N PRO A 219 11.24 -6.90 18.15
CA PRO A 219 12.06 -7.09 19.34
C PRO A 219 11.73 -8.44 20.02
N ARG A 220 12.75 -9.22 20.36
CA ARG A 220 12.61 -10.60 20.88
C ARG A 220 13.81 -11.03 21.70
N GLU A 221 13.79 -12.27 22.20
CA GLU A 221 14.91 -12.91 22.90
C GLU A 221 15.40 -12.07 24.11
N GLU A 222 16.54 -11.37 23.96
CA GLU A 222 17.10 -10.51 24.99
C GLU A 222 16.30 -9.23 25.22
N ALA A 223 15.47 -8.79 24.26
CA ALA A 223 14.62 -7.62 24.42
C ALA A 223 13.65 -7.79 25.59
N THR A 224 13.61 -6.79 26.46
CA THR A 224 12.75 -6.74 27.64
C THR A 224 11.84 -5.51 27.61
N TRP A 225 10.89 -5.46 28.53
CA TRP A 225 9.96 -4.33 28.67
C TRP A 225 9.74 -4.03 30.16
N GLY A 226 10.01 -2.80 30.59
CA GLY A 226 9.77 -2.36 31.97
C GLY A 226 10.77 -2.89 32.99
N THR A 227 11.96 -3.29 32.55
CA THR A 227 13.07 -3.74 33.43
C THR A 227 13.99 -2.61 33.84
N ASP A 228 13.90 -1.45 33.16
CA ASP A 228 14.76 -0.28 33.32
C ASP A 228 16.25 -0.51 33.00
N ASP A 229 16.61 -1.65 32.40
CA ASP A 229 17.93 -1.87 31.81
C ASP A 229 17.99 -1.23 30.43
N VAL A 230 18.71 -0.11 30.32
CA VAL A 230 18.82 0.67 29.07
C VAL A 230 19.32 -0.12 27.85
N ASN A 231 20.02 -1.23 28.06
CA ASN A 231 20.58 -2.06 26.99
C ASN A 231 19.58 -3.06 26.41
N THR A 232 18.53 -3.41 27.15
CA THR A 232 17.59 -4.46 26.74
C THR A 232 16.13 -4.02 26.81
N ASP A 233 15.80 -2.98 27.57
CA ASP A 233 14.44 -2.47 27.72
C ASP A 233 14.01 -1.70 26.46
N TRP A 234 13.25 -2.39 25.62
CA TRP A 234 12.73 -1.87 24.36
C TRP A 234 11.87 -0.61 24.57
N ARG A 235 11.12 -0.51 25.67
CA ARG A 235 10.32 0.68 25.96
C ARG A 235 11.21 1.91 26.13
N LEU A 236 12.37 1.79 26.80
CA LEU A 236 13.32 2.91 26.93
C LEU A 236 13.96 3.28 25.59
N ALA A 237 14.32 2.30 24.76
CA ALA A 237 14.89 2.54 23.45
C ALA A 237 13.88 3.22 22.51
N ALA A 238 12.62 2.78 22.54
CA ALA A 238 11.53 3.39 21.79
C ALA A 238 11.28 4.85 22.21
N GLU A 239 11.40 5.17 23.51
CA GLU A 239 11.36 6.56 23.98
C GLU A 239 12.52 7.39 23.43
N ARG A 240 13.76 6.88 23.47
CA ARG A 240 14.94 7.59 22.96
C ARG A 240 14.83 7.87 21.46
N ALA A 241 14.57 6.83 20.66
CA ALA A 241 14.45 6.95 19.21
C ALA A 241 13.21 7.76 18.79
N GLY A 242 12.05 7.50 19.40
CA GLY A 242 10.83 8.24 19.13
C GLY A 242 10.96 9.73 19.45
N ASN A 243 11.61 10.08 20.56
CA ASN A 243 11.85 11.49 20.92
C ASN A 243 12.85 12.17 19.97
N ALA A 244 13.88 11.46 19.51
CA ALA A 244 14.80 11.96 18.50
C ALA A 244 14.11 12.23 17.15
N VAL A 245 13.19 11.34 16.73
CA VAL A 245 12.34 11.55 15.54
C VAL A 245 11.47 12.79 15.72
N LEU A 246 10.77 12.91 16.84
CA LEU A 246 9.80 13.98 17.10
C LEU A 246 10.45 15.36 17.31
N GLU A 247 11.70 15.40 17.78
CA GLU A 247 12.52 16.61 17.81
C GLU A 247 12.74 17.18 16.40
N THR A 248 12.93 16.30 15.41
CA THR A 248 13.14 16.66 14.00
C THR A 248 11.84 16.88 13.23
N ASN A 249 10.86 15.99 13.41
CA ASN A 249 9.56 16.04 12.76
C ASN A 249 8.45 15.69 13.76
N PRO A 250 7.85 16.70 14.42
CA PRO A 250 6.89 16.46 15.50
C PRO A 250 5.53 15.97 15.00
N TYR A 251 5.30 15.90 13.68
CA TYR A 251 4.02 15.53 13.08
C TYR A 251 3.87 14.02 12.81
N LEU A 252 4.94 13.24 12.94
CA LEU A 252 4.92 11.80 12.66
C LEU A 252 4.33 10.99 13.82
N LEU A 253 3.55 9.96 13.48
CA LEU A 253 3.19 8.92 14.44
C LEU A 253 4.39 8.01 14.71
N ILE A 254 4.56 7.61 15.96
CA ILE A 254 5.61 6.68 16.38
C ILE A 254 4.96 5.32 16.66
N PHE A 255 5.23 4.36 15.79
CA PHE A 255 4.77 2.99 15.91
C PHE A 255 5.76 2.21 16.78
N VAL A 256 5.24 1.60 17.85
CA VAL A 256 6.03 0.81 18.80
C VAL A 256 5.46 -0.60 18.87
N GLN A 257 6.24 -1.56 18.39
CA GLN A 257 5.91 -2.98 18.52
C GLN A 257 6.09 -3.47 19.96
N GLY A 258 5.56 -4.65 20.27
CA GLY A 258 5.82 -5.35 21.52
C GLY A 258 7.18 -6.06 21.54
N THR A 259 7.43 -6.82 22.58
CA THR A 259 8.54 -7.80 22.64
C THR A 259 8.01 -9.21 22.36
N GLU A 260 8.87 -10.23 22.34
CA GLU A 260 8.44 -11.63 22.38
C GLU A 260 7.88 -12.03 23.75
N ARG A 261 8.50 -11.53 24.83
CA ARG A 261 8.17 -11.91 26.20
C ARG A 261 7.95 -10.73 27.13
N PHE A 262 7.10 -10.94 28.12
CA PHE A 262 6.95 -10.09 29.29
C PHE A 262 6.97 -10.99 30.53
N SER A 263 7.98 -10.81 31.40
CA SER A 263 8.32 -11.79 32.44
C SER A 263 8.49 -13.20 31.83
N ASP A 264 7.76 -14.20 32.33
CA ASP A 264 7.81 -15.59 31.86
C ASP A 264 6.72 -15.93 30.81
N ASP A 265 5.99 -14.93 30.31
CA ASP A 265 4.91 -15.12 29.34
C ASP A 265 5.34 -14.71 27.92
N TYR A 266 5.16 -15.63 26.97
CA TYR A 266 5.64 -15.53 25.61
C TYR A 266 4.50 -15.36 24.62
N TYR A 267 4.76 -14.58 23.58
CA TYR A 267 3.86 -14.34 22.46
C TYR A 267 4.66 -14.30 21.16
N TRP A 268 4.04 -13.85 20.06
CA TRP A 268 4.76 -13.56 18.82
C TRP A 268 5.84 -12.50 19.05
N TRP A 269 6.94 -12.59 18.28
CA TRP A 269 7.92 -11.51 18.22
C TRP A 269 7.22 -10.21 17.83
N GLY A 270 7.58 -9.10 18.47
CA GLY A 270 6.87 -7.84 18.23
C GLY A 270 5.42 -7.79 18.76
N GLY A 271 4.88 -8.86 19.35
CA GLY A 271 3.45 -8.99 19.66
C GLY A 271 3.07 -8.83 21.14
N ASN A 272 4.02 -8.97 22.08
CA ASN A 272 3.73 -8.90 23.51
C ASN A 272 3.79 -7.45 24.01
N LEU A 273 2.62 -6.87 24.32
CA LEU A 273 2.47 -5.52 24.87
C LEU A 273 1.87 -5.53 26.29
N GLN A 274 1.98 -6.65 27.01
CA GLN A 274 1.40 -6.79 28.36
C GLN A 274 1.91 -5.71 29.33
N GLY A 275 3.20 -5.36 29.26
CA GLY A 275 3.83 -4.37 30.13
C GLY A 275 3.38 -2.92 29.89
N THR A 276 2.62 -2.63 28.83
CA THR A 276 2.28 -1.25 28.44
C THR A 276 1.42 -0.52 29.49
N ALA A 277 0.53 -1.21 30.19
CA ALA A 277 -0.33 -0.59 31.20
C ALA A 277 0.48 0.05 32.35
N ASP A 278 1.51 -0.65 32.80
CA ASP A 278 2.33 -0.28 33.95
C ASP A 278 3.58 0.52 33.52
N HIS A 279 4.12 0.20 32.35
CA HIS A 279 5.30 0.81 31.76
C HIS A 279 4.99 1.33 30.34
N PRO A 280 4.19 2.41 30.21
CA PRO A 280 3.87 2.99 28.91
C PRO A 280 5.10 3.70 28.32
N VAL A 281 5.16 3.76 26.99
CA VAL A 281 6.14 4.57 26.26
C VAL A 281 5.74 6.04 26.39
N ARG A 282 6.68 6.89 26.81
CA ARG A 282 6.47 8.32 27.03
C ARG A 282 7.25 9.15 26.02
N LEU A 283 6.53 9.72 25.07
CA LEU A 283 7.09 10.60 24.05
C LEU A 283 7.04 12.08 24.50
N SER A 284 7.98 12.87 24.00
CA SER A 284 8.11 14.31 24.27
C SER A 284 6.98 15.13 23.65
N VAL A 285 6.46 14.66 22.51
CA VAL A 285 5.24 15.19 21.89
C VAL A 285 4.09 14.24 22.23
N PRO A 286 3.05 14.72 22.93
CA PRO A 286 1.90 13.88 23.26
C PRO A 286 1.12 13.51 22.00
N ASN A 287 0.24 12.52 22.08
CA ASN A 287 -0.67 12.19 20.99
C ASN A 287 0.02 11.70 19.69
N ARG A 288 1.15 11.00 19.83
CA ARG A 288 1.93 10.43 18.71
C ARG A 288 2.14 8.92 18.75
N VAL A 289 2.04 8.28 19.92
CA VAL A 289 2.29 6.83 20.03
C VAL A 289 1.14 6.02 19.43
N VAL A 290 1.50 5.04 18.61
CA VAL A 290 0.64 3.96 18.14
C VAL A 290 1.32 2.65 18.52
N TYR A 291 0.61 1.74 19.18
CA TYR A 291 1.17 0.42 19.48
C TYR A 291 0.90 -0.55 18.33
N SER A 292 1.91 -1.32 17.94
CA SER A 292 1.91 -2.09 16.69
C SER A 292 2.26 -3.57 16.88
N PRO A 293 1.37 -4.38 17.50
CA PRO A 293 1.65 -5.79 17.72
C PRO A 293 1.64 -6.57 16.40
N HIS A 294 2.42 -7.65 16.35
CA HIS A 294 2.31 -8.69 15.32
C HIS A 294 1.50 -9.89 15.86
N ASP A 295 0.72 -10.53 14.99
CA ASP A 295 -0.01 -11.75 15.30
C ASP A 295 -0.06 -12.67 14.08
N TYR A 296 0.24 -13.95 14.28
CA TYR A 296 0.26 -14.93 13.20
C TYR A 296 -0.61 -16.15 13.49
N GLY A 297 -0.89 -16.90 12.41
CA GLY A 297 -1.66 -18.13 12.44
C GLY A 297 -0.79 -19.39 12.63
N PRO A 298 -1.43 -20.58 12.62
CA PRO A 298 -0.75 -21.84 12.87
C PRO A 298 0.28 -22.25 11.81
N ASP A 299 0.23 -21.68 10.60
CA ASP A 299 1.23 -21.92 9.54
C ASP A 299 2.60 -21.33 9.88
N VAL A 300 2.66 -20.27 10.68
CA VAL A 300 3.92 -19.65 11.11
C VAL A 300 4.47 -20.37 12.33
N PHE A 301 3.64 -20.61 13.34
CA PHE A 301 4.02 -21.42 14.50
C PHE A 301 2.79 -22.05 15.18
N PRO A 302 2.83 -23.35 15.55
CA PRO A 302 1.70 -24.05 16.17
C PRO A 302 1.56 -23.73 17.66
N GLN A 303 1.07 -22.52 17.96
CA GLN A 303 0.81 -22.09 19.32
C GLN A 303 -0.28 -22.94 20.01
N ARG A 304 -0.13 -23.15 21.33
CA ARG A 304 -1.04 -24.01 22.14
C ARG A 304 -2.52 -23.60 22.04
N TRP A 305 -2.80 -22.31 21.84
CA TRP A 305 -4.18 -21.82 21.74
C TRP A 305 -4.89 -22.21 20.44
N PHE A 306 -4.16 -22.64 19.42
CA PHE A 306 -4.76 -23.22 18.20
C PHE A 306 -5.24 -24.66 18.41
N LEU A 307 -4.79 -25.33 19.48
CA LEU A 307 -5.18 -26.70 19.84
C LEU A 307 -6.29 -26.74 20.90
N ASP A 308 -6.71 -25.58 21.40
CA ASP A 308 -7.77 -25.49 22.40
C ASP A 308 -9.13 -25.85 21.77
N GLY A 309 -9.95 -26.63 22.48
CA GLY A 309 -11.28 -27.05 21.99
C GLY A 309 -12.27 -25.90 21.78
N ALA A 310 -11.99 -24.71 22.35
CA ALA A 310 -12.76 -23.50 22.10
C ALA A 310 -12.28 -22.71 20.88
N PHE A 311 -11.19 -23.08 20.21
CA PHE A 311 -10.71 -22.41 18.99
C PHE A 311 -11.83 -22.33 17.92
N PRO A 312 -12.00 -21.17 17.23
CA PRO A 312 -11.28 -19.90 17.38
C PRO A 312 -11.90 -18.93 18.40
N ARG A 313 -12.90 -19.34 19.19
CA ARG A 313 -13.62 -18.46 20.15
C ARG A 313 -12.77 -18.04 21.35
N ASN A 314 -11.66 -18.72 21.62
CA ASN A 314 -10.70 -18.35 22.66
C ASN A 314 -9.82 -17.15 22.27
N LEU A 315 -9.62 -16.90 20.96
CA LEU A 315 -8.66 -15.93 20.46
C LEU A 315 -8.89 -14.48 20.94
N PRO A 316 -10.12 -13.94 21.01
CA PRO A 316 -10.34 -12.58 21.53
C PRO A 316 -9.78 -12.36 22.94
N GLY A 317 -9.90 -13.35 23.83
CA GLY A 317 -9.35 -13.26 25.19
C GLY A 317 -7.82 -13.30 25.21
N ILE A 318 -7.21 -13.99 24.26
CA ILE A 318 -5.75 -14.03 24.08
C ILE A 318 -5.26 -12.68 23.58
N TRP A 319 -5.85 -12.16 22.50
CA TRP A 319 -5.52 -10.85 21.98
C TRP A 319 -5.71 -9.76 23.04
N ASP A 320 -6.83 -9.77 23.77
CA ASP A 320 -7.08 -8.84 24.88
C ASP A 320 -5.99 -8.87 25.94
N ARG A 321 -5.48 -10.06 26.29
CA ARG A 321 -4.39 -10.21 27.26
C ARG A 321 -3.11 -9.56 26.77
N TYR A 322 -2.69 -9.83 25.53
CA TYR A 322 -1.37 -9.42 25.05
C TYR A 322 -1.32 -7.97 24.55
N TRP A 323 -2.39 -7.45 23.95
CA TRP A 323 -2.36 -6.12 23.33
C TRP A 323 -3.74 -5.44 23.18
N GLY A 324 -4.82 -6.21 23.03
CA GLY A 324 -6.18 -5.71 22.78
C GLY A 324 -6.75 -4.83 23.90
N TYR A 325 -6.33 -5.06 25.15
CA TYR A 325 -6.74 -4.23 26.28
C TYR A 325 -6.35 -2.75 26.10
N ILE A 326 -5.25 -2.45 25.38
CA ILE A 326 -4.76 -1.08 25.15
C ILE A 326 -5.83 -0.28 24.39
N GLN A 327 -6.34 -0.86 23.30
CA GLN A 327 -7.41 -0.29 22.50
C GLN A 327 -8.71 -0.15 23.33
N ARG A 328 -9.12 -1.23 24.01
CA ARG A 328 -10.42 -1.31 24.70
C ARG A 328 -10.51 -0.42 25.94
N ARG A 329 -9.39 -0.18 26.62
CA ARG A 329 -9.32 0.72 27.78
C ARG A 329 -9.05 2.17 27.39
N GLY A 330 -8.91 2.47 26.09
CA GLY A 330 -8.68 3.83 25.61
C GLY A 330 -7.28 4.39 25.89
N ILE A 331 -6.28 3.52 26.08
CA ILE A 331 -4.91 3.91 26.45
C ILE A 331 -4.20 4.57 25.26
N ALA A 332 -4.20 3.89 24.11
CA ALA A 332 -3.59 4.34 22.86
C ALA A 332 -4.19 3.53 21.69
N PRO A 333 -4.09 4.01 20.44
CA PRO A 333 -4.55 3.24 19.29
C PRO A 333 -3.62 2.04 19.03
N ILE A 334 -4.23 0.94 18.60
CA ILE A 334 -3.53 -0.22 18.06
C ILE A 334 -3.66 -0.24 16.53
N VAL A 335 -2.56 -0.60 15.85
CA VAL A 335 -2.55 -1.02 14.45
C VAL A 335 -1.77 -2.32 14.38
N VAL A 336 -2.40 -3.45 14.00
CA VAL A 336 -1.64 -4.71 13.86
C VAL A 336 -0.68 -4.59 12.68
N GLY A 337 0.62 -4.55 12.94
CA GLY A 337 1.67 -4.22 11.95
C GLY A 337 1.94 -5.35 10.96
N GLU A 338 1.79 -6.59 11.41
CA GLU A 338 1.86 -7.79 10.59
C GLU A 338 0.88 -8.86 11.07
N PHE A 339 0.21 -9.45 10.10
CA PHE A 339 -0.53 -10.70 10.22
C PHE A 339 -0.71 -11.28 8.81
N GLY A 340 -0.73 -12.60 8.67
CA GLY A 340 -0.93 -13.25 7.39
C GLY A 340 -1.09 -14.76 7.49
N GLY A 341 -1.67 -15.36 6.45
CA GLY A 341 -1.84 -16.81 6.36
C GLY A 341 -2.13 -17.24 4.93
N ARG A 342 -1.59 -18.40 4.53
CA ARG A 342 -1.65 -18.87 3.14
C ARG A 342 -3.08 -19.23 2.73
N SER A 343 -3.78 -19.95 3.60
CA SER A 343 -5.15 -20.40 3.36
C SER A 343 -6.20 -19.48 3.98
N VAL A 344 -7.24 -19.18 3.21
CA VAL A 344 -8.48 -18.53 3.68
C VAL A 344 -9.68 -19.49 3.70
N ALA A 345 -9.42 -20.80 3.56
CA ALA A 345 -10.44 -21.83 3.56
C ALA A 345 -11.05 -22.05 4.96
N SER A 346 -11.78 -23.16 5.17
CA SER A 346 -12.37 -23.52 6.46
C SER A 346 -11.38 -24.17 7.44
N ASP A 347 -10.10 -24.27 7.10
CA ASP A 347 -9.05 -24.77 7.99
C ASP A 347 -8.72 -23.80 9.14
N ALA A 348 -7.79 -24.21 10.01
CA ALA A 348 -7.41 -23.44 11.19
C ALA A 348 -6.85 -22.05 10.83
N VAL A 349 -6.08 -21.93 9.74
CA VAL A 349 -5.51 -20.66 9.28
C VAL A 349 -6.62 -19.71 8.86
N GLY A 350 -7.55 -20.16 8.01
CA GLY A 350 -8.68 -19.34 7.58
C GLY A 350 -9.65 -19.01 8.73
N GLN A 351 -9.84 -19.92 9.69
CA GLN A 351 -10.62 -19.66 10.91
C GLN A 351 -9.98 -18.58 11.78
N TRP A 352 -8.67 -18.65 12.01
CA TRP A 352 -7.91 -17.61 12.73
C TRP A 352 -7.98 -16.26 12.00
N GLN A 353 -7.73 -16.21 10.68
CA GLN A 353 -7.78 -14.97 9.90
C GLN A 353 -9.14 -14.28 10.00
N ARG A 354 -10.24 -15.04 9.82
CA ARG A 354 -11.60 -14.51 9.96
C ARG A 354 -11.89 -14.00 11.37
N ALA A 355 -11.44 -14.72 12.40
CA ALA A 355 -11.63 -14.32 13.79
C ALA A 355 -10.84 -13.03 14.10
N LEU A 356 -9.59 -12.93 13.64
CA LEU A 356 -8.74 -11.76 13.85
C LEU A 356 -9.36 -10.53 13.18
N LEU A 357 -9.66 -10.60 11.88
CA LEU A 357 -10.25 -9.49 11.14
C LEU A 357 -11.59 -9.02 11.75
N ALA A 358 -12.43 -9.96 12.18
CA ALA A 358 -13.67 -9.63 12.87
C ALA A 358 -13.42 -8.90 14.20
N TYR A 359 -12.47 -9.37 15.00
CA TYR A 359 -12.07 -8.72 16.25
C TYR A 359 -11.49 -7.32 16.02
N LEU A 360 -10.60 -7.15 15.03
CA LEU A 360 -10.02 -5.84 14.71
C LEU A 360 -11.11 -4.86 14.28
N HIS A 361 -12.03 -5.29 13.42
CA HIS A 361 -13.13 -4.45 12.96
C HIS A 361 -14.08 -4.03 14.09
N GLN A 362 -14.49 -4.99 14.93
CA GLN A 362 -15.38 -4.72 16.08
C GLN A 362 -14.77 -3.71 17.06
N ASN A 363 -13.45 -3.73 17.25
CA ASN A 363 -12.74 -2.84 18.18
C ASN A 363 -12.14 -1.59 17.50
N GLN A 364 -12.44 -1.37 16.21
CA GLN A 364 -11.94 -0.23 15.41
C GLN A 364 -10.40 -0.15 15.34
N ILE A 365 -9.74 -1.31 15.32
CA ILE A 365 -8.29 -1.47 15.24
C ILE A 365 -7.88 -1.46 13.76
N GLY A 366 -6.80 -0.75 13.45
CA GLY A 366 -6.18 -0.76 12.12
C GLY A 366 -5.33 -2.01 11.89
N PHE A 367 -4.95 -2.28 10.66
CA PHE A 367 -4.05 -3.38 10.34
C PHE A 367 -3.19 -3.10 9.11
N ILE A 368 -2.10 -3.83 8.99
CA ILE A 368 -1.25 -3.87 7.81
C ILE A 368 -0.97 -5.34 7.52
N ASN A 369 -1.51 -5.84 6.40
CA ASN A 369 -1.41 -7.27 6.10
C ASN A 369 0.01 -7.65 5.65
N TRP A 370 0.53 -8.75 6.16
CA TRP A 370 1.69 -9.43 5.60
C TRP A 370 1.19 -10.51 4.63
N THR A 371 1.31 -10.33 3.32
CA THR A 371 2.05 -9.28 2.60
C THR A 371 1.52 -9.13 1.17
N LEU A 372 1.87 -8.04 0.49
CA LEU A 372 1.65 -7.90 -0.95
C LEU A 372 2.38 -9.01 -1.73
N ASN A 373 3.62 -9.24 -1.35
CA ASN A 373 4.59 -10.03 -2.08
C ASN A 373 4.24 -11.53 -2.08
N PRO A 374 4.35 -12.23 -3.22
CA PRO A 374 4.14 -13.67 -3.28
C PRO A 374 5.28 -14.48 -2.64
N ASN A 375 6.51 -13.95 -2.66
CA ASN A 375 7.74 -14.68 -2.33
C ASN A 375 8.03 -14.79 -0.82
N THR A 376 7.02 -15.21 -0.05
CA THR A 376 7.14 -15.56 1.37
C THR A 376 6.82 -17.03 1.57
N ALA A 377 7.62 -17.73 2.39
CA ALA A 377 7.45 -19.15 2.64
C ALA A 377 6.16 -19.45 3.42
N ASP A 378 5.80 -18.61 4.39
CA ASP A 378 4.83 -19.01 5.43
C ASP A 378 3.43 -18.43 5.17
N ALA A 379 3.30 -17.11 5.07
CA ALA A 379 2.00 -16.44 4.98
C ALA A 379 1.37 -16.45 3.57
N GLY A 380 2.17 -16.63 2.53
CA GLY A 380 1.80 -16.35 1.14
C GLY A 380 1.39 -14.88 0.88
N GLY A 381 1.54 -14.41 -0.36
CA GLY A 381 1.17 -13.05 -0.74
C GLY A 381 -0.31 -12.81 -0.99
N LEU A 382 -0.67 -11.53 -1.15
CA LEU A 382 -1.90 -11.09 -1.82
C LEU A 382 -1.76 -11.24 -3.34
N LEU A 383 -0.56 -11.08 -3.87
CA LEU A 383 -0.23 -11.40 -5.26
C LEU A 383 0.19 -12.87 -5.39
N SER A 384 -0.01 -13.41 -6.58
CA SER A 384 0.55 -14.69 -7.06
C SER A 384 1.99 -14.50 -7.53
N ASP A 385 2.70 -15.61 -7.78
CA ASP A 385 4.13 -15.62 -8.15
C ASP A 385 4.47 -14.85 -9.44
N ASP A 386 3.47 -14.52 -10.27
CA ASP A 386 3.60 -13.66 -11.45
C ASP A 386 3.71 -12.15 -11.12
N TRP A 387 3.64 -11.78 -9.83
CA TRP A 387 3.67 -10.41 -9.33
C TRP A 387 2.56 -9.50 -9.84
N LEU A 388 1.52 -10.08 -10.45
CA LEU A 388 0.45 -9.34 -11.10
C LEU A 388 -0.92 -9.81 -10.60
N THR A 389 -1.17 -11.11 -10.68
CA THR A 389 -2.48 -11.69 -10.37
C THR A 389 -2.77 -11.62 -8.88
N VAL A 390 -3.92 -11.06 -8.51
CA VAL A 390 -4.40 -11.03 -7.12
C VAL A 390 -4.99 -12.38 -6.74
N VAL A 391 -4.65 -12.90 -5.56
CA VAL A 391 -5.29 -14.06 -4.95
C VAL A 391 -6.72 -13.66 -4.52
N ALA A 392 -7.69 -13.90 -5.41
CA ALA A 392 -9.05 -13.38 -5.30
C ALA A 392 -9.75 -13.70 -3.97
N GLU A 393 -9.55 -14.91 -3.44
CA GLU A 393 -10.17 -15.35 -2.19
C GLU A 393 -9.63 -14.57 -0.98
N LYS A 394 -8.32 -14.28 -0.94
CA LYS A 394 -7.71 -13.44 0.09
C LYS A 394 -8.23 -12.02 0.01
N GLN A 395 -8.25 -11.45 -1.20
CA GLN A 395 -8.77 -10.10 -1.41
C GLN A 395 -10.24 -9.98 -1.00
N GLU A 396 -11.09 -10.95 -1.34
CA GLU A 396 -12.51 -10.93 -0.97
C GLU A 396 -12.73 -11.01 0.55
N LEU A 397 -11.87 -11.74 1.27
CA LEU A 397 -11.87 -11.73 2.73
C LEU A 397 -11.50 -10.33 3.27
N TYR A 398 -10.39 -9.76 2.82
CA TYR A 398 -9.86 -8.49 3.35
C TYR A 398 -10.72 -7.28 2.98
N ARG A 399 -11.27 -7.23 1.78
CA ARG A 399 -12.07 -6.11 1.24
C ARG A 399 -13.22 -5.69 2.17
N ARG A 400 -13.78 -6.63 2.93
CA ARG A 400 -14.88 -6.39 3.89
C ARG A 400 -14.45 -5.58 5.11
N PHE A 401 -13.15 -5.51 5.38
CA PHE A 401 -12.56 -4.91 6.56
C PHE A 401 -11.68 -3.70 6.25
N LEU A 402 -11.51 -3.32 4.99
CA LEU A 402 -10.75 -2.13 4.58
C LEU A 402 -11.47 -0.85 5.01
N ALA A 403 -10.69 0.19 5.30
CA ALA A 403 -11.16 1.51 5.63
C ALA A 403 -11.08 2.43 4.40
N PRO A 404 -11.83 3.55 4.38
CA PRO A 404 -11.68 4.54 3.32
C PRO A 404 -10.24 5.09 3.21
N PRO A 405 -9.90 5.70 2.07
CA PRO A 405 -8.63 6.41 1.88
C PRO A 405 -8.40 7.48 2.96
N ILE A 406 -7.14 7.67 3.36
CA ILE A 406 -6.75 8.67 4.35
C ILE A 406 -6.45 9.98 3.63
N GLY A 407 -7.38 10.93 3.70
CA GLY A 407 -7.34 12.13 2.86
C GLY A 407 -8.72 12.49 2.33
N SER A 408 -8.90 13.68 1.76
CA SER A 408 -10.06 13.92 0.89
C SER A 408 -10.04 12.87 -0.23
N PRO A 409 -11.21 12.43 -0.74
CA PRO A 409 -11.25 11.56 -1.89
C PRO A 409 -10.37 12.20 -2.95
N VAL A 410 -9.34 11.47 -3.37
CA VAL A 410 -8.67 11.75 -4.65
C VAL A 410 -9.85 11.88 -5.61
N THR A 411 -10.14 13.10 -6.07
CA THR A 411 -10.96 13.27 -7.28
C THR A 411 -10.30 12.31 -8.24
N ALA A 412 -10.98 11.21 -8.54
CA ALA A 412 -10.47 10.18 -9.43
C ALA A 412 -9.83 10.97 -10.56
N ARG A 413 -8.49 10.91 -10.64
CA ARG A 413 -7.80 11.47 -11.80
C ARG A 413 -8.59 10.85 -12.96
N SER A 414 -9.02 11.64 -13.93
CA SER A 414 -9.74 11.06 -15.06
C SER A 414 -8.83 9.99 -15.63
N ASP A 415 -9.10 8.74 -15.28
CA ASP A 415 -8.22 7.63 -15.58
C ASP A 415 -8.33 7.49 -17.08
N ALA A 416 -7.35 8.03 -17.79
CA ALA A 416 -7.02 7.47 -19.08
C ALA A 416 -6.82 5.98 -18.80
N SER A 417 -7.74 5.15 -19.31
CA SER A 417 -7.78 3.73 -19.01
C SER A 417 -6.37 3.15 -19.19
N LYS A 418 -5.73 2.66 -18.13
CA LYS A 418 -4.37 2.13 -18.21
C LYS A 418 -4.46 0.66 -18.61
N LEU A 419 -4.29 0.41 -19.89
CA LEU A 419 -3.99 -0.92 -20.40
C LEU A 419 -2.50 -0.95 -20.71
N THR A 420 -1.85 -2.08 -20.44
CA THR A 420 -0.44 -2.30 -20.77
C THR A 420 -0.35 -3.53 -21.66
N VAL A 421 0.44 -3.47 -22.72
CA VAL A 421 0.71 -4.64 -23.59
C VAL A 421 2.14 -5.09 -23.38
N LEU A 422 2.29 -6.33 -22.92
CA LEU A 422 3.58 -7.02 -22.87
C LEU A 422 3.75 -7.86 -24.13
N TYR A 423 4.98 -7.90 -24.65
CA TYR A 423 5.32 -8.64 -25.86
C TYR A 423 6.67 -9.34 -25.75
N HIS A 424 6.76 -10.49 -26.42
CA HIS A 424 8.00 -11.07 -26.91
C HIS A 424 7.72 -11.91 -28.17
N PRO A 425 8.72 -12.20 -29.03
CA PRO A 425 8.56 -13.15 -30.13
C PRO A 425 8.20 -14.54 -29.61
N SER A 426 7.12 -15.13 -30.13
CA SER A 426 6.67 -16.44 -29.65
C SER A 426 7.67 -17.55 -30.01
N ARG A 427 7.53 -18.73 -29.38
CA ARG A 427 8.29 -19.94 -29.74
C ARG A 427 8.15 -20.38 -31.22
N PHE A 428 7.15 -19.87 -31.93
CA PHE A 428 6.95 -20.18 -33.34
C PHE A 428 7.63 -19.20 -34.27
N ASP A 429 8.28 -18.14 -33.77
CA ASP A 429 8.91 -17.11 -34.60
C ASP A 429 10.01 -17.67 -35.52
N GLN A 430 9.90 -17.42 -36.82
CA GLN A 430 10.80 -17.94 -37.87
C GLN A 430 10.89 -16.97 -39.05
N ARG A 431 11.73 -17.27 -40.06
CA ARG A 431 11.82 -16.45 -41.27
C ARG A 431 10.55 -16.48 -42.12
N ASN A 432 9.86 -17.60 -42.16
CA ASN A 432 8.65 -17.81 -42.97
C ASN A 432 7.33 -17.50 -42.23
N ASN A 433 7.40 -17.11 -40.95
CA ASN A 433 6.25 -16.67 -40.19
C ASN A 433 6.64 -15.78 -39.01
N ILE A 434 5.84 -14.75 -38.75
CA ILE A 434 6.01 -13.85 -37.59
C ILE A 434 5.33 -14.49 -36.39
N GLY A 435 6.08 -14.76 -35.32
CA GLY A 435 5.55 -15.30 -34.08
C GLY A 435 5.36 -14.22 -33.01
N ILE A 436 4.15 -14.02 -32.54
CA ILE A 436 3.79 -12.91 -31.64
C ILE A 436 3.21 -13.49 -30.34
N SER A 437 3.89 -13.28 -29.21
CA SER A 437 3.32 -13.54 -27.89
C SER A 437 2.92 -12.22 -27.23
N LEU A 438 1.66 -12.09 -26.84
CA LEU A 438 1.10 -10.91 -26.19
C LEU A 438 0.55 -11.23 -24.80
N GLN A 439 0.67 -10.29 -23.87
CA GLN A 439 -0.20 -10.22 -22.70
C GLN A 439 -0.84 -8.84 -22.62
N ILE A 440 -2.15 -8.82 -22.44
CA ILE A 440 -2.91 -7.59 -22.21
C ILE A 440 -3.13 -7.49 -20.71
N VAL A 441 -2.58 -6.47 -20.09
CA VAL A 441 -2.71 -6.21 -18.65
C VAL A 441 -3.72 -5.10 -18.44
N ASN A 442 -4.77 -5.40 -17.68
CA ASN A 442 -5.74 -4.40 -17.24
C ASN A 442 -5.27 -3.75 -15.95
N ASP A 443 -4.59 -2.62 -16.03
CA ASP A 443 -4.19 -1.84 -14.86
C ASP A 443 -5.32 -0.92 -14.33
N ASN A 444 -6.58 -1.15 -14.75
CA ASN A 444 -7.73 -0.39 -14.29
C ASN A 444 -8.40 -1.07 -13.09
N PRO A 445 -9.06 -0.28 -12.21
CA PRO A 445 -9.82 -0.79 -11.07
C PRO A 445 -11.13 -1.46 -11.46
N THR A 446 -11.48 -1.44 -12.74
CA THR A 446 -12.71 -1.99 -13.28
C THR A 446 -12.41 -3.09 -14.31
N PRO A 447 -13.22 -4.15 -14.38
CA PRO A 447 -13.07 -5.17 -15.40
C PRO A 447 -13.28 -4.55 -16.79
N ILE A 448 -12.53 -5.04 -17.76
CA ILE A 448 -12.65 -4.64 -19.17
C ILE A 448 -13.24 -5.82 -19.93
N ALA A 449 -14.36 -5.60 -20.61
CA ALA A 449 -14.87 -6.60 -21.55
C ALA A 449 -13.89 -6.74 -22.72
N TYR A 450 -13.49 -7.96 -23.05
CA TYR A 450 -12.53 -8.20 -24.14
C TYR A 450 -13.05 -7.66 -25.48
N SER A 451 -14.35 -7.70 -25.71
CA SER A 451 -15.00 -7.17 -26.92
C SER A 451 -14.83 -5.66 -27.13
N ARG A 452 -14.37 -4.93 -26.11
CA ARG A 452 -14.05 -3.50 -26.21
C ARG A 452 -12.60 -3.24 -26.61
N LEU A 453 -11.77 -4.28 -26.68
CA LEU A 453 -10.34 -4.20 -26.94
C LEU A 453 -10.02 -4.40 -28.43
N GLU A 454 -9.07 -3.61 -28.91
CA GLU A 454 -8.34 -3.85 -30.15
C GLU A 454 -6.84 -3.70 -29.89
N ILE A 455 -6.05 -4.70 -30.29
CA ILE A 455 -4.58 -4.64 -30.27
C ILE A 455 -4.07 -4.55 -31.70
N ARG A 456 -3.07 -3.70 -31.97
CA ARG A 456 -2.46 -3.58 -33.30
C ARG A 456 -0.97 -3.86 -33.27
N TYR A 457 -0.54 -4.78 -34.14
CA TYR A 457 0.86 -5.14 -34.38
C TYR A 457 1.24 -4.79 -35.83
N TRP A 458 2.25 -3.95 -36.02
CA TRP A 458 2.70 -3.43 -37.32
C TRP A 458 3.90 -4.18 -37.87
N PHE A 459 3.81 -4.56 -39.15
CA PHE A 459 4.81 -5.35 -39.86
C PHE A 459 4.74 -5.07 -41.37
N SER A 460 5.82 -5.35 -42.09
CA SER A 460 5.84 -5.37 -43.56
C SER A 460 5.38 -6.74 -44.07
N ALA A 461 4.36 -6.75 -44.94
CA ALA A 461 3.95 -7.95 -45.66
C ALA A 461 4.87 -8.31 -46.83
N GLU A 462 5.84 -7.46 -47.13
CA GLU A 462 6.67 -7.51 -48.34
C GLU A 462 5.81 -7.53 -49.62
N GLN A 463 6.38 -7.99 -50.74
CA GLN A 463 5.61 -8.17 -51.96
C GLN A 463 4.71 -9.43 -51.89
N LEU A 464 3.42 -9.22 -51.66
CA LEU A 464 2.44 -10.31 -51.63
C LEU A 464 2.28 -11.03 -52.99
N ARG A 465 2.38 -10.35 -54.14
CA ARG A 465 2.24 -10.96 -55.50
C ARG A 465 1.08 -11.96 -55.64
N GLY A 466 -0.09 -11.62 -55.08
CA GLY A 466 -1.29 -12.48 -55.11
C GLY A 466 -1.42 -13.47 -53.95
N ARG A 467 -0.45 -13.51 -53.02
CA ARG A 467 -0.55 -14.26 -51.75
C ARG A 467 -1.49 -13.56 -50.79
N THR A 468 -2.07 -14.33 -49.90
CA THR A 468 -2.88 -13.83 -48.80
C THR A 468 -2.15 -13.97 -47.47
N GLN A 469 -2.49 -13.08 -46.54
CA GLN A 469 -2.03 -13.13 -45.15
C GLN A 469 -2.95 -14.03 -44.33
N ILE A 470 -2.36 -14.91 -43.52
CA ILE A 470 -3.07 -15.87 -42.68
C ILE A 470 -2.65 -15.65 -41.22
N LEU A 471 -3.64 -15.51 -40.34
CA LEU A 471 -3.44 -15.55 -38.89
C LEU A 471 -3.76 -16.96 -38.38
N SER A 472 -2.84 -17.53 -37.60
CA SER A 472 -3.09 -18.66 -36.71
C SER A 472 -3.09 -18.17 -35.27
N VAL A 473 -4.08 -18.58 -34.48
CA VAL A 473 -4.12 -18.35 -33.03
C VAL A 473 -3.68 -19.66 -32.38
N ASP A 474 -2.40 -19.77 -32.04
CA ASP A 474 -1.82 -21.02 -31.56
C ASP A 474 -2.14 -21.31 -30.08
N TYR A 475 -2.50 -20.28 -29.31
CA TYR A 475 -3.02 -20.41 -27.94
C TYR A 475 -3.66 -19.11 -27.47
N ALA A 476 -4.79 -19.19 -26.78
CA ALA A 476 -5.41 -18.04 -26.11
C ALA A 476 -6.16 -18.51 -24.84
N PRO A 477 -5.86 -17.94 -23.65
CA PRO A 477 -6.56 -18.31 -22.41
C PRO A 477 -8.06 -18.03 -22.45
N VAL A 478 -8.48 -16.97 -23.17
CA VAL A 478 -9.90 -16.67 -23.42
C VAL A 478 -10.57 -17.71 -24.32
N GLY A 479 -9.81 -18.50 -25.07
CA GLY A 479 -10.25 -19.44 -26.09
C GLY A 479 -9.95 -18.94 -27.50
N GLU A 480 -9.24 -19.74 -28.30
CA GLU A 480 -8.74 -19.38 -29.64
C GLU A 480 -9.84 -18.87 -30.57
N ARG A 481 -11.02 -19.50 -30.53
CA ARG A 481 -12.18 -19.14 -31.37
C ARG A 481 -12.73 -17.73 -31.13
N TYR A 482 -12.39 -17.10 -30.00
CA TYR A 482 -12.88 -15.77 -29.66
C TYR A 482 -11.87 -14.67 -30.02
N VAL A 483 -10.70 -15.03 -30.56
CA VAL A 483 -9.70 -14.09 -31.03
C VAL A 483 -9.87 -13.89 -32.53
N ILE A 484 -10.08 -12.65 -32.95
CA ILE A 484 -10.41 -12.30 -34.33
C ILE A 484 -9.30 -11.42 -34.90
N GLY A 485 -8.62 -11.93 -35.93
CA GLY A 485 -7.58 -11.22 -36.65
C GLY A 485 -8.07 -10.57 -37.94
N LYS A 486 -7.65 -9.34 -38.18
CA LYS A 486 -7.84 -8.65 -39.46
C LYS A 486 -6.55 -7.97 -39.88
N PHE A 487 -6.10 -8.25 -41.11
CA PHE A 487 -4.98 -7.53 -41.71
C PHE A 487 -5.47 -6.24 -42.36
N VAL A 488 -4.85 -5.12 -42.00
CA VAL A 488 -5.16 -3.80 -42.56
C VAL A 488 -3.90 -3.18 -43.12
N GLN A 489 -3.94 -2.80 -44.39
CA GLN A 489 -2.82 -2.14 -45.05
C GLN A 489 -2.69 -0.70 -44.55
N SER A 490 -1.48 -0.30 -44.17
CA SER A 490 -1.17 1.06 -43.73
C SER A 490 -0.61 1.86 -44.89
N GLY A 491 -1.43 2.73 -45.50
CA GLY A 491 -1.03 3.53 -46.65
C GLY A 491 -0.89 2.74 -47.96
N SER A 492 -0.03 3.20 -48.87
CA SER A 492 0.17 2.62 -50.22
C SER A 492 1.38 1.68 -50.34
N GLY A 493 2.02 1.34 -49.22
CA GLY A 493 3.24 0.53 -49.13
C GLY A 493 3.02 -0.94 -48.78
N PRO A 494 4.09 -1.71 -48.51
CA PRO A 494 3.99 -3.11 -48.07
C PRO A 494 3.59 -3.24 -46.59
N ASP A 495 3.39 -2.13 -45.88
CA ASP A 495 3.16 -2.12 -44.43
C ASP A 495 1.72 -2.45 -44.09
N TYR A 496 1.56 -3.32 -43.10
CA TYR A 496 0.28 -3.75 -42.55
C TYR A 496 0.30 -3.58 -41.04
N TYR A 497 -0.90 -3.55 -40.46
CA TYR A 497 -1.07 -4.00 -39.09
C TYR A 497 -2.03 -5.18 -39.02
N LEU A 498 -1.71 -6.11 -38.12
CA LEU A 498 -2.66 -7.09 -37.63
C LEU A 498 -3.49 -6.42 -36.53
N SER A 499 -4.79 -6.25 -36.80
CA SER A 499 -5.80 -5.89 -35.81
C SER A 499 -6.28 -7.17 -35.13
N VAL A 500 -6.10 -7.25 -33.81
CA VAL A 500 -6.60 -8.34 -32.96
C VAL A 500 -7.74 -7.80 -32.12
N THR A 501 -8.93 -8.35 -32.32
CA THR A 501 -10.15 -8.02 -31.57
C THR A 501 -10.73 -9.29 -30.96
N PHE A 502 -11.75 -9.15 -30.11
CA PHE A 502 -12.33 -10.28 -29.40
C PHE A 502 -13.85 -10.35 -29.58
N ASP A 503 -14.37 -11.56 -29.66
CA ASP A 503 -15.81 -11.83 -29.70
C ASP A 503 -16.52 -11.34 -28.43
N GLU A 504 -17.83 -11.03 -28.54
CA GLU A 504 -18.65 -10.60 -27.40
C GLU A 504 -18.69 -11.63 -26.26
N ASN A 505 -18.49 -12.92 -26.57
CA ASN A 505 -18.49 -14.01 -25.61
C ASN A 505 -17.10 -14.32 -25.02
N ALA A 506 -16.06 -13.53 -25.34
CA ALA A 506 -14.72 -13.68 -24.77
C ALA A 506 -14.64 -13.35 -23.26
N GLY A 507 -15.71 -12.81 -22.69
CA GLY A 507 -15.81 -12.46 -21.27
C GLY A 507 -15.10 -11.15 -20.92
N THR A 508 -14.55 -11.09 -19.71
CA THR A 508 -13.92 -9.87 -19.17
C THR A 508 -12.51 -10.15 -18.68
N LEU A 509 -11.60 -9.23 -18.95
CA LEU A 509 -10.30 -9.12 -18.31
C LEU A 509 -10.49 -8.45 -16.92
N PRO A 510 -10.27 -9.16 -15.80
CA PRO A 510 -10.50 -8.61 -14.46
C PRO A 510 -9.61 -7.40 -14.15
N PRO A 511 -9.96 -6.57 -13.15
CA PRO A 511 -9.05 -5.55 -12.63
C PRO A 511 -7.70 -6.14 -12.24
N TYR A 512 -6.61 -5.50 -12.64
CA TYR A 512 -5.23 -5.87 -12.31
C TYR A 512 -4.85 -7.31 -12.65
N ALA A 513 -5.41 -7.82 -13.74
CA ALA A 513 -5.11 -9.13 -14.27
C ALA A 513 -4.47 -9.00 -15.65
N SER A 514 -3.75 -10.06 -16.04
CA SER A 514 -3.31 -10.27 -17.41
C SER A 514 -4.31 -11.17 -18.14
N SER A 515 -4.36 -11.02 -19.46
CA SER A 515 -5.03 -11.99 -20.33
C SER A 515 -4.42 -13.39 -20.29
N GLY A 516 -3.26 -13.53 -19.65
CA GLY A 516 -2.33 -14.62 -19.90
C GLY A 516 -1.73 -14.51 -21.30
N GLU A 517 -0.79 -15.40 -21.62
CA GLU A 517 -0.10 -15.37 -22.91
C GLU A 517 -1.04 -15.74 -24.07
N LEU A 518 -1.23 -14.80 -24.99
CA LEU A 518 -1.87 -14.98 -26.28
C LEU A 518 -0.77 -15.23 -27.33
N ILE A 519 -0.80 -16.39 -27.98
CA ILE A 519 0.20 -16.77 -28.99
C ILE A 519 -0.43 -16.71 -30.37
N LEU A 520 0.09 -15.82 -31.21
CA LEU A 520 -0.36 -15.57 -32.57
C LEU A 520 0.77 -15.84 -33.56
N ARG A 521 0.40 -16.29 -34.75
CA ARG A 521 1.35 -16.49 -35.85
C ARG A 521 0.80 -15.99 -37.16
N VAL A 522 1.57 -15.13 -37.82
CA VAL A 522 1.24 -14.58 -39.13
C VAL A 522 2.12 -15.24 -40.19
N HIS A 523 1.49 -15.76 -41.25
CA HIS A 523 2.22 -16.32 -42.38
C HIS A 523 1.53 -16.04 -43.71
N LYS A 524 2.30 -16.06 -44.80
CA LYS A 524 1.74 -15.99 -46.17
C LYS A 524 1.14 -17.35 -46.53
N SER A 525 0.17 -17.35 -47.45
CA SER A 525 -0.46 -18.57 -47.96
C SER A 525 0.52 -19.60 -48.56
N ASP A 526 1.72 -19.17 -48.96
CA ASP A 526 2.78 -20.02 -49.49
C ASP A 526 4.00 -20.18 -48.56
N TRP A 527 3.92 -19.65 -47.33
CA TRP A 527 5.02 -19.67 -46.37
C TRP A 527 6.32 -19.02 -46.88
N SER A 528 6.22 -18.03 -47.76
CA SER A 528 7.39 -17.22 -48.15
C SER A 528 7.86 -16.31 -47.02
N ASP A 529 9.16 -16.01 -47.03
CA ASP A 529 9.85 -15.31 -45.95
C ASP A 529 9.37 -13.87 -45.70
N TYR A 530 9.54 -13.42 -44.46
CA TYR A 530 9.45 -12.04 -43.98
C TYR A 530 10.84 -11.49 -43.63
N ASP A 531 10.99 -10.17 -43.74
CA ASP A 531 12.12 -9.47 -43.15
C ASP A 531 11.67 -8.73 -41.89
N GLN A 532 11.66 -9.43 -40.75
CA GLN A 532 11.21 -8.86 -39.48
C GLN A 532 12.10 -7.71 -38.96
N SER A 533 13.29 -7.50 -39.54
CA SER A 533 14.17 -6.39 -39.13
C SER A 533 13.63 -5.01 -39.52
N ASN A 534 12.64 -4.96 -40.43
CA ASN A 534 11.98 -3.75 -40.87
C ASN A 534 10.59 -3.56 -40.21
N ASP A 535 10.16 -4.49 -39.35
CA ASP A 535 8.85 -4.46 -38.70
C ASP A 535 8.86 -3.51 -37.50
N PHE A 536 7.97 -2.51 -37.51
CA PHE A 536 7.88 -1.53 -36.41
C PHE A 536 7.61 -2.19 -35.05
N SER A 537 6.74 -3.21 -35.01
CA SER A 537 6.38 -3.89 -33.77
C SER A 537 7.31 -5.04 -33.38
N TYR A 538 8.30 -5.39 -34.21
CA TYR A 538 9.22 -6.48 -33.87
C TYR A 538 10.25 -6.02 -32.84
N GLY A 539 10.46 -6.85 -31.82
CA GLY A 539 11.46 -6.63 -30.79
C GLY A 539 12.08 -7.98 -30.37
N PRO A 540 13.41 -8.13 -30.41
CA PRO A 540 14.07 -9.43 -30.23
C PRO A 540 14.22 -9.81 -28.74
N PHE A 541 13.11 -9.87 -28.02
CA PHE A 541 13.09 -10.07 -26.57
C PHE A 541 13.07 -11.55 -26.19
N GLY A 542 13.82 -11.93 -25.16
CA GLY A 542 13.85 -13.31 -24.68
C GLY A 542 12.70 -13.67 -23.72
N GLN A 543 11.97 -12.66 -23.22
CA GLN A 543 10.88 -12.77 -22.25
C GLN A 543 9.90 -11.60 -22.44
N PHE A 544 8.70 -11.70 -21.85
CA PHE A 544 7.72 -10.62 -21.87
C PHE A 544 8.28 -9.31 -21.33
N GLN A 545 8.03 -8.23 -22.06
CA GLN A 545 8.34 -6.87 -21.64
C GLN A 545 7.28 -5.89 -22.16
N GLU A 546 7.11 -4.77 -21.46
CA GLU A 546 6.29 -3.66 -21.95
C GLU A 546 6.80 -3.21 -23.32
N TRP A 547 5.90 -3.13 -24.30
CA TRP A 547 6.28 -2.79 -25.66
C TRP A 547 5.33 -1.75 -26.24
N ASP A 548 5.82 -0.52 -26.31
CA ASP A 548 5.05 0.63 -26.78
C ASP A 548 4.95 0.68 -28.31
N HIS A 549 5.66 -0.17 -29.07
CA HIS A 549 5.51 -0.28 -30.51
C HIS A 549 4.35 -1.20 -30.93
N ILE A 550 3.55 -1.64 -29.95
CA ILE A 550 2.25 -2.27 -30.13
C ILE A 550 1.24 -1.38 -29.43
N THR A 551 0.07 -1.18 -30.04
CA THR A 551 -0.95 -0.32 -29.43
C THR A 551 -2.15 -1.12 -28.95
N ALA A 552 -2.78 -0.61 -27.90
CA ALA A 552 -4.08 -1.05 -27.45
C ALA A 552 -5.09 0.09 -27.54
N TYR A 553 -6.30 -0.27 -27.97
CA TYR A 553 -7.45 0.62 -28.01
C TYR A 553 -8.56 0.06 -27.13
N LEU A 554 -9.26 0.95 -26.43
CA LEU A 554 -10.47 0.65 -25.69
C LEU A 554 -11.61 1.51 -26.24
N ASP A 555 -12.68 0.88 -26.71
CA ASP A 555 -13.79 1.54 -27.42
C ASP A 555 -13.30 2.46 -28.57
N GLY A 556 -12.28 1.99 -29.30
CA GLY A 556 -11.68 2.72 -30.42
C GLY A 556 -10.75 3.88 -30.03
N LYS A 557 -10.53 4.15 -28.73
CA LYS A 557 -9.58 5.17 -28.27
C LYS A 557 -8.24 4.55 -27.92
N LEU A 558 -7.15 5.13 -28.43
CA LEU A 558 -5.79 4.72 -28.10
C LEU A 558 -5.54 4.92 -26.59
N VAL A 559 -5.13 3.84 -25.92
CA VAL A 559 -4.92 3.79 -24.47
C VAL A 559 -3.55 3.21 -24.08
N TRP A 560 -2.85 2.56 -25.01
CA TRP A 560 -1.46 2.09 -24.85
C TRP A 560 -0.66 2.20 -26.14
N GLY A 561 0.63 2.47 -26.01
CA GLY A 561 1.61 2.41 -27.10
C GLY A 561 1.58 3.61 -28.04
N ARG A 562 2.39 3.51 -29.10
CA ARG A 562 2.55 4.48 -30.18
C ARG A 562 2.42 3.77 -31.53
N ALA A 563 1.71 4.40 -32.46
CA ALA A 563 1.68 3.98 -33.85
C ALA A 563 2.92 4.53 -34.60
N PRO A 564 3.38 3.87 -35.67
CA PRO A 564 4.50 4.32 -36.51
C PRO A 564 4.27 5.66 -37.22
#